data_AF-A0A194UVC6-F1
#
_entry.id   AF-A0A194UVC6-F1
#
_cell.length_a   1.000
_cell.length_b   1.000
_cell.length_c   1.000
_cell.angle_alpha   90.00
_cell.angle_beta   90.00
_cell.angle_gamma   90.00
#
_symmetry.space_group_name_H-M   'P 1'
#
loop_
_entity.id
_entity.type
_entity.pdbx_description
1 polymer ?
#
loop_
_entity_poly.entity_id
_entity_poly.type
_entity_poly.pdbx_seq_one_letter_code
_entity_poly.pdbx_strand_id
1 'polypeptide(L)'
;MEFSGEDITIDGHDTGVIDGQGQVWYDLALAIGGLYGRPIPFCLRNVKNAVAKNLKILQSGKWNFVMVESKNILVDNIYLSSTSDDYQASCNSRSWIFQRTDEEQANPGNLGNTDGFDTINSDNITILNSFANTGDDCISFKPGSTNMYVRNLTCVNTAGIAIGSLGQYEGEYDLVENITAEDVTLIGSRNGAYIKTYMGKATYYPPQGGGNGTGAVRNVLFKNFHIENITASPVLLQQCSHWAGWGVPACAEYPSTGFTFDNITWTNFTGWMNESVGQRTVSLACSPYATCSNFKWSGIDIVPANGTATKECTNVEGYNDVCQEAV
;
A
#
# COMPACT_ATOMS: atom_id res chain seq x y z
N MET A 1 -5.18 -7.65 -19.65
CA MET A 1 -6.48 -7.38 -20.32
C MET A 1 -7.01 -6.07 -19.80
N GLU A 2 -7.67 -5.29 -20.64
CA GLU A 2 -8.32 -4.03 -20.25
C GLU A 2 -9.78 -4.06 -20.68
N PHE A 3 -10.67 -3.73 -19.74
CA PHE A 3 -12.11 -3.60 -19.95
C PHE A 3 -12.52 -2.14 -19.77
N SER A 4 -13.45 -1.68 -20.60
CA SER A 4 -14.05 -0.35 -20.55
C SER A 4 -15.53 -0.42 -20.94
N GLY A 5 -16.35 0.49 -20.42
CA GLY A 5 -17.78 0.55 -20.72
C GLY A 5 -18.66 0.63 -19.47
N GLU A 6 -19.97 0.41 -19.64
CA GLU A 6 -20.96 0.56 -18.58
C GLU A 6 -21.81 -0.72 -18.45
N ASP A 7 -22.32 -0.99 -17.25
CA ASP A 7 -23.22 -2.12 -16.95
C ASP A 7 -22.60 -3.49 -17.27
N ILE A 8 -21.33 -3.68 -16.87
CA ILE A 8 -20.53 -4.87 -17.19
C ILE A 8 -20.57 -5.86 -16.02
N THR A 9 -20.78 -7.15 -16.31
CA THR A 9 -20.52 -8.23 -15.36
C THR A 9 -19.41 -9.14 -15.88
N ILE A 10 -18.35 -9.28 -15.08
CA ILE A 10 -17.24 -10.20 -15.30
C ILE A 10 -17.32 -11.24 -14.19
N ASP A 11 -17.66 -12.48 -14.54
CA ASP A 11 -17.82 -13.58 -13.58
C ASP A 11 -16.92 -14.74 -14.01
N GLY A 12 -15.98 -15.12 -13.15
CA GLY A 12 -15.12 -16.28 -13.36
C GLY A 12 -15.79 -17.61 -13.01
N HIS A 13 -17.00 -17.60 -12.45
CA HIS A 13 -17.75 -18.80 -12.07
C HIS A 13 -16.91 -19.79 -11.22
N ASP A 14 -16.11 -19.24 -10.30
CA ASP A 14 -15.22 -19.93 -9.34
C ASP A 14 -14.09 -20.79 -9.98
N THR A 15 -14.03 -20.80 -11.31
CA THR A 15 -13.16 -21.67 -12.11
C THR A 15 -12.27 -20.89 -13.08
N GLY A 16 -12.63 -19.65 -13.40
CA GLY A 16 -11.89 -18.75 -14.27
C GLY A 16 -10.53 -18.39 -13.68
N VAL A 17 -9.48 -18.61 -14.47
CA VAL A 17 -8.09 -18.32 -14.11
C VAL A 17 -7.46 -17.47 -15.20
N ILE A 18 -6.78 -16.40 -14.79
CA ILE A 18 -5.87 -15.62 -15.62
C ILE A 18 -4.47 -15.88 -15.09
N ASP A 19 -3.65 -16.59 -15.86
CA ASP A 19 -2.24 -16.82 -15.53
C ASP A 19 -1.37 -15.83 -16.31
N GLY A 20 -0.70 -14.93 -15.59
CA GLY A 20 0.17 -13.91 -16.15
C GLY A 20 1.60 -14.38 -16.46
N GLN A 21 1.97 -15.61 -16.06
CA GLN A 21 3.30 -16.18 -16.24
C GLN A 21 4.44 -15.26 -15.76
N GLY A 22 4.23 -14.67 -14.57
CA GLY A 22 5.01 -13.58 -14.00
C GLY A 22 6.49 -13.82 -13.74
N GLN A 23 6.96 -15.07 -13.63
CA GLN A 23 8.35 -15.39 -13.26
C GLN A 23 9.38 -14.66 -14.12
N VAL A 24 9.21 -14.68 -15.44
CA VAL A 24 10.10 -13.98 -16.38
C VAL A 24 10.21 -12.48 -16.10
N TRP A 25 9.14 -11.87 -15.57
CA TRP A 25 9.10 -10.46 -15.20
C TRP A 25 9.73 -10.19 -13.84
N TYR A 26 9.66 -11.13 -12.90
CA TYR A 26 10.33 -11.04 -11.60
C TYR A 26 11.85 -11.10 -11.78
N ASP A 27 12.31 -12.04 -12.60
CA ASP A 27 13.73 -12.24 -12.92
C ASP A 27 14.28 -11.00 -13.63
N LEU A 28 13.51 -10.44 -14.56
CA LEU A 28 13.88 -9.21 -15.27
C LEU A 28 13.90 -8.00 -14.35
N ALA A 29 12.94 -7.89 -13.43
CA ALA A 29 12.85 -6.77 -12.49
C ALA A 29 13.95 -6.81 -11.43
N LEU A 30 14.48 -7.98 -11.05
CA LEU A 30 15.48 -8.14 -9.98
C LEU A 30 15.04 -7.45 -8.66
N ALA A 31 13.76 -7.59 -8.31
CA ALA A 31 13.11 -6.87 -7.20
C ALA A 31 13.12 -5.33 -7.29
N ILE A 32 13.54 -4.76 -8.43
CA ILE A 32 13.44 -3.33 -8.72
C ILE A 32 12.02 -3.03 -9.17
N GLY A 33 11.31 -2.24 -8.35
CA GLY A 33 9.99 -1.75 -8.70
C GLY A 33 9.98 -0.89 -9.97
N GLY A 34 8.81 -0.69 -10.56
CA GLY A 34 8.61 0.32 -11.59
C GLY A 34 9.27 0.02 -12.94
N LEU A 35 9.90 -1.14 -13.14
CA LEU A 35 10.45 -1.51 -14.46
C LEU A 35 9.37 -1.39 -15.53
N TYR A 36 9.64 -0.58 -16.54
CA TYR A 36 8.72 -0.28 -17.64
C TYR A 36 8.43 -1.53 -18.48
N GLY A 37 7.20 -1.62 -19.01
CA GLY A 37 6.80 -2.69 -19.93
C GLY A 37 6.26 -3.96 -19.27
N ARG A 38 6.27 -4.08 -17.95
CA ARG A 38 5.69 -5.23 -17.25
C ARG A 38 4.16 -5.22 -17.30
N PRO A 39 3.50 -6.34 -17.66
CA PRO A 39 2.08 -6.36 -17.93
C PRO A 39 1.25 -6.40 -16.64
N ILE A 40 0.09 -5.73 -16.69
CA ILE A 40 -0.98 -5.83 -15.70
C ILE A 40 -2.06 -6.74 -16.32
N PRO A 41 -2.39 -7.88 -15.70
CA PRO A 41 -3.26 -8.89 -16.30
C PRO A 41 -4.73 -8.47 -16.30
N PHE A 42 -5.16 -7.62 -15.36
CA PHE A 42 -6.54 -7.20 -15.25
C PHE A 42 -6.69 -5.70 -14.92
N CYS A 43 -7.31 -4.96 -15.84
CA CYS A 43 -7.54 -3.53 -15.75
C CYS A 43 -9.01 -3.22 -16.06
N LEU A 44 -9.67 -2.50 -15.16
CA LEU A 44 -10.94 -1.81 -15.42
C LEU A 44 -10.61 -0.33 -15.64
N ARG A 45 -10.71 0.15 -16.88
CA ARG A 45 -10.42 1.54 -17.24
C ARG A 45 -11.68 2.20 -17.79
N ASN A 46 -12.05 3.35 -17.23
CA ASN A 46 -13.27 4.06 -17.65
C ASN A 46 -14.50 3.16 -17.60
N VAL A 47 -14.63 2.35 -16.53
CA VAL A 47 -15.76 1.44 -16.31
C VAL A 47 -16.76 2.08 -15.36
N LYS A 48 -18.06 1.95 -15.64
CA LYS A 48 -19.12 2.32 -14.70
C LYS A 48 -20.10 1.18 -14.45
N ASN A 49 -20.65 1.11 -13.23
CA ASN A 49 -21.70 0.16 -12.86
C ASN A 49 -21.30 -1.29 -13.21
N ALA A 50 -20.19 -1.78 -12.65
CA ALA A 50 -19.70 -3.10 -12.99
C ALA A 50 -19.54 -4.01 -11.78
N VAL A 51 -19.58 -5.31 -12.07
CA VAL A 51 -19.29 -6.37 -11.12
C VAL A 51 -18.15 -7.22 -11.68
N ALA A 52 -17.09 -7.41 -10.90
CA ALA A 52 -16.03 -8.37 -11.18
C ALA A 52 -15.98 -9.39 -10.03
N LYS A 53 -16.19 -10.67 -10.32
CA LYS A 53 -16.28 -11.69 -9.27
C LYS A 53 -15.81 -13.08 -9.63
N ASN A 54 -15.53 -13.87 -8.60
CA ASN A 54 -15.31 -15.32 -8.66
C ASN A 54 -14.19 -15.75 -9.63
N LEU A 55 -13.11 -14.98 -9.72
CA LEU A 55 -12.00 -15.25 -10.63
C LEU A 55 -10.66 -15.23 -9.91
N LYS A 56 -9.68 -15.91 -10.52
CA LYS A 56 -8.32 -16.01 -10.01
C LYS A 56 -7.35 -15.33 -10.96
N ILE A 57 -6.41 -14.56 -10.43
CA ILE A 57 -5.27 -13.99 -11.15
C ILE A 57 -4.01 -14.56 -10.52
N LEU A 58 -3.23 -15.29 -11.31
CA LEU A 58 -2.01 -15.94 -10.89
C LEU A 58 -0.81 -15.31 -11.60
N GLN A 59 0.31 -15.22 -10.90
CA GLN A 59 1.62 -14.86 -11.43
C GLN A 59 1.57 -13.59 -12.29
N SER A 60 1.06 -12.49 -11.73
CA SER A 60 1.02 -11.22 -12.43
C SER A 60 2.43 -10.68 -12.65
N GLY A 61 2.74 -10.15 -13.85
CA GLY A 61 4.05 -9.53 -14.11
C GLY A 61 4.27 -8.19 -13.38
N LYS A 62 3.19 -7.56 -12.89
CA LYS A 62 3.17 -6.31 -12.11
C LYS A 62 1.92 -6.30 -11.20
N TRP A 63 1.27 -5.15 -11.00
CA TRP A 63 -0.01 -5.02 -10.32
C TRP A 63 -1.01 -6.05 -10.86
N ASN A 64 -1.82 -6.65 -9.99
CA ASN A 64 -2.71 -7.74 -10.37
C ASN A 64 -4.04 -7.21 -10.91
N PHE A 65 -4.72 -6.36 -10.13
CA PHE A 65 -6.04 -5.85 -10.46
C PHE A 65 -6.07 -4.33 -10.27
N VAL A 66 -6.17 -3.58 -11.37
CA VAL A 66 -6.25 -2.11 -11.32
C VAL A 66 -7.60 -1.59 -11.79
N MET A 67 -8.12 -0.58 -11.08
CA MET A 67 -9.28 0.21 -11.45
C MET A 67 -8.84 1.66 -11.68
N VAL A 68 -8.98 2.14 -12.90
CA VAL A 68 -8.56 3.48 -13.33
C VAL A 68 -9.77 4.23 -13.86
N GLU A 69 -9.99 5.46 -13.40
CA GLU A 69 -11.06 6.33 -13.91
C GLU A 69 -12.45 5.66 -13.87
N SER A 70 -12.67 4.79 -12.87
CA SER A 70 -13.83 3.91 -12.82
C SER A 70 -14.75 4.25 -11.66
N LYS A 71 -16.04 3.94 -11.81
CA LYS A 71 -17.06 4.33 -10.83
C LYS A 71 -18.10 3.26 -10.59
N ASN A 72 -18.56 3.12 -9.34
CA ASN A 72 -19.64 2.19 -8.98
C ASN A 72 -19.30 0.75 -9.38
N ILE A 73 -18.24 0.22 -8.78
CA ILE A 73 -17.71 -1.12 -9.08
C ILE A 73 -17.81 -1.99 -7.82
N LEU A 74 -18.38 -3.18 -7.97
CA LEU A 74 -18.30 -4.25 -7.00
C LEU A 74 -17.25 -5.27 -7.44
N VAL A 75 -16.27 -5.50 -6.58
CA VAL A 75 -15.27 -6.55 -6.70
C VAL A 75 -15.52 -7.55 -5.57
N ASP A 76 -15.75 -8.82 -5.89
CA ASP A 76 -16.14 -9.81 -4.89
C ASP A 76 -15.50 -11.17 -5.17
N ASN A 77 -15.00 -11.86 -4.14
CA ASN A 77 -14.43 -13.20 -4.27
C ASN A 77 -13.34 -13.29 -5.36
N ILE A 78 -12.34 -12.41 -5.26
CA ILE A 78 -11.17 -12.42 -6.14
C ILE A 78 -9.99 -13.07 -5.42
N TYR A 79 -9.30 -13.98 -6.10
CA TYR A 79 -8.08 -14.62 -5.61
C TYR A 79 -6.87 -14.14 -6.41
N LEU A 80 -5.92 -13.49 -5.74
CA LEU A 80 -4.69 -12.98 -6.34
C LEU A 80 -3.49 -13.73 -5.73
N SER A 81 -2.62 -14.29 -6.58
CA SER A 81 -1.40 -14.97 -6.10
C SER A 81 -0.23 -14.74 -7.05
N SER A 82 0.79 -14.05 -6.58
CA SER A 82 2.06 -13.85 -7.29
C SER A 82 3.21 -14.29 -6.39
N THR A 83 3.87 -15.39 -6.75
CA THR A 83 4.93 -16.01 -5.95
C THR A 83 6.07 -16.42 -6.87
N SER A 84 7.32 -16.11 -6.49
CA SER A 84 8.49 -16.51 -7.27
C SER A 84 8.98 -17.90 -6.85
N ASP A 85 9.34 -18.73 -7.83
CA ASP A 85 9.99 -20.03 -7.62
C ASP A 85 11.47 -19.88 -7.22
N ASP A 86 12.08 -18.73 -7.53
CA ASP A 86 13.47 -18.37 -7.22
C ASP A 86 13.63 -17.88 -5.77
N TYR A 87 12.98 -18.54 -4.81
CA TYR A 87 12.90 -18.18 -3.38
C TYR A 87 14.26 -18.08 -2.63
N GLN A 88 15.40 -17.98 -3.32
CA GLN A 88 16.73 -17.73 -2.75
C GLN A 88 17.52 -16.62 -3.47
N ALA A 89 17.04 -15.37 -3.41
CA ALA A 89 17.89 -14.17 -3.33
C ALA A 89 17.03 -12.89 -3.25
N SER A 90 16.79 -12.26 -2.09
CA SER A 90 17.64 -11.13 -1.69
C SER A 90 17.12 -10.37 -0.45
N CYS A 91 16.51 -11.05 0.53
CA CYS A 91 16.55 -10.50 1.90
C CYS A 91 17.85 -10.85 2.65
N ASN A 92 18.67 -11.80 2.14
CA ASN A 92 19.94 -12.19 2.77
C ASN A 92 21.09 -12.61 1.82
N SER A 93 20.92 -12.61 0.50
CA SER A 93 22.03 -12.88 -0.43
C SER A 93 22.56 -11.58 -1.02
N ARG A 94 23.79 -11.24 -0.61
CA ARG A 94 24.64 -10.20 -1.18
C ARG A 94 24.77 -10.37 -2.70
N SER A 95 23.88 -9.77 -3.49
CA SER A 95 24.23 -9.38 -4.85
C SER A 95 25.16 -8.17 -4.72
N TRP A 96 26.44 -8.41 -4.97
CA TRP A 96 27.53 -7.43 -4.88
C TRP A 96 27.40 -6.24 -5.85
N ILE A 97 26.36 -6.22 -6.69
CA ILE A 97 26.09 -5.15 -7.66
C ILE A 97 25.15 -4.07 -7.09
N PHE A 98 24.35 -4.35 -6.06
CA PHE A 98 23.52 -3.34 -5.38
C PHE A 98 23.37 -3.65 -3.87
N GLN A 99 24.41 -3.35 -3.08
CA GLN A 99 24.22 -3.16 -1.64
C GLN A 99 23.53 -1.82 -1.44
N ARG A 100 22.20 -1.82 -1.24
CA ARG A 100 21.52 -0.65 -0.69
C ARG A 100 21.81 -0.59 0.80
N THR A 101 22.36 0.54 1.24
CA THR A 101 22.76 0.82 2.62
C THR A 101 21.84 1.83 3.31
N ASP A 102 20.68 2.12 2.73
CA ASP A 102 19.63 2.94 3.30
C ASP A 102 18.46 2.07 3.79
N GLU A 103 17.80 2.51 4.87
CA GLU A 103 16.76 1.84 5.66
C GLU A 103 15.45 1.46 4.91
N GLU A 104 15.47 1.34 3.59
CA GLU A 104 14.37 0.83 2.78
C GLU A 104 14.39 -0.71 2.77
N GLN A 105 14.06 -1.33 3.90
CA GLN A 105 13.98 -2.79 4.01
C GLN A 105 13.04 -3.34 2.93
N ALA A 106 13.63 -4.12 2.01
CA ALA A 106 12.94 -4.82 0.95
C ALA A 106 11.72 -5.56 1.50
N ASN A 107 10.56 -5.43 0.84
CA ASN A 107 9.39 -6.23 1.18
C ASN A 107 9.80 -7.71 1.16
N PRO A 108 9.49 -8.53 2.19
CA PRO A 108 9.65 -9.98 2.09
C PRO A 108 8.90 -10.45 0.85
N GLY A 109 9.61 -11.03 -0.13
CA GLY A 109 9.00 -11.38 -1.42
C GLY A 109 8.69 -10.19 -2.34
N ASN A 110 9.45 -9.09 -2.30
CA ASN A 110 9.32 -8.01 -3.28
C ASN A 110 9.55 -8.53 -4.72
N LEU A 111 8.47 -8.85 -5.42
CA LEU A 111 8.48 -9.24 -6.84
C LEU A 111 8.45 -8.02 -7.77
N GLY A 112 8.82 -6.85 -7.24
CA GLY A 112 8.77 -5.55 -7.89
C GLY A 112 7.33 -5.10 -8.14
N ASN A 113 6.56 -4.66 -7.14
CA ASN A 113 5.19 -4.12 -7.35
C ASN A 113 4.19 -5.11 -7.95
N THR A 114 4.05 -6.27 -7.34
CA THR A 114 2.89 -7.14 -7.57
C THR A 114 1.73 -6.75 -6.65
N ASP A 115 1.36 -5.48 -6.61
CA ASP A 115 0.24 -4.97 -5.81
C ASP A 115 -1.04 -5.80 -6.10
N GLY A 116 -1.84 -6.08 -5.07
CA GLY A 116 -3.08 -6.83 -5.19
C GLY A 116 -4.13 -6.03 -5.96
N PHE A 117 -4.67 -5.01 -5.29
CA PHE A 117 -5.63 -4.07 -5.87
C PHE A 117 -5.06 -2.66 -5.95
N ASP A 118 -5.30 -1.95 -7.04
CA ASP A 118 -4.99 -0.53 -7.16
C ASP A 118 -6.23 0.24 -7.62
N THR A 119 -6.48 1.39 -7.00
CA THR A 119 -7.48 2.36 -7.48
C THR A 119 -6.79 3.67 -7.83
N ILE A 120 -7.07 4.21 -9.01
CA ILE A 120 -6.57 5.50 -9.50
C ILE A 120 -7.76 6.28 -10.05
N ASN A 121 -7.96 7.53 -9.63
CA ASN A 121 -9.04 8.41 -10.09
C ASN A 121 -10.41 7.72 -10.12
N SER A 122 -10.73 6.92 -9.10
CA SER A 122 -11.90 6.05 -9.08
C SER A 122 -12.79 6.38 -7.89
N ASP A 123 -14.10 6.16 -8.06
CA ASP A 123 -15.12 6.59 -7.10
C ASP A 123 -16.15 5.48 -6.81
N ASN A 124 -16.53 5.29 -5.55
CA ASN A 124 -17.55 4.30 -5.17
C ASN A 124 -17.16 2.87 -5.59
N ILE A 125 -16.04 2.38 -5.06
CA ILE A 125 -15.55 1.01 -5.30
C ILE A 125 -15.71 0.20 -4.02
N THR A 126 -16.28 -0.99 -4.16
CA THR A 126 -16.45 -1.95 -3.06
C THR A 126 -15.67 -3.22 -3.36
N ILE A 127 -14.77 -3.64 -2.47
CA ILE A 127 -13.96 -4.87 -2.59
C ILE A 127 -14.28 -5.78 -1.41
N LEU A 128 -14.80 -6.98 -1.69
CA LEU A 128 -15.30 -7.92 -0.70
C LEU A 128 -14.66 -9.30 -0.84
N ASN A 129 -14.57 -10.03 0.27
CA ASN A 129 -14.34 -11.48 0.33
C ASN A 129 -13.15 -11.96 -0.50
N SER A 130 -12.08 -11.19 -0.53
CA SER A 130 -10.97 -11.39 -1.47
C SER A 130 -9.70 -11.83 -0.76
N PHE A 131 -8.79 -12.42 -1.52
CA PHE A 131 -7.50 -12.92 -1.04
C PHE A 131 -6.39 -12.41 -1.94
N ALA A 132 -5.31 -11.92 -1.33
CA ALA A 132 -4.10 -11.49 -2.03
C ALA A 132 -2.85 -12.05 -1.35
N ASN A 133 -2.15 -12.98 -2.02
CA ASN A 133 -0.79 -13.38 -1.68
C ASN A 133 0.15 -12.81 -2.73
N THR A 134 0.74 -11.66 -2.46
CA THR A 134 1.52 -10.92 -3.45
C THR A 134 2.75 -10.28 -2.83
N GLY A 135 3.56 -9.59 -3.63
CA GLY A 135 4.87 -9.07 -3.22
C GLY A 135 4.93 -7.57 -2.98
N ASP A 136 3.80 -6.86 -2.93
CA ASP A 136 3.71 -5.42 -2.63
C ASP A 136 2.35 -5.11 -1.97
N ASP A 137 1.82 -3.90 -2.08
CA ASP A 137 0.55 -3.49 -1.44
C ASP A 137 -0.57 -4.52 -1.66
N CYS A 138 -1.29 -4.87 -0.59
CA CYS A 138 -2.49 -5.70 -0.72
C CYS A 138 -3.59 -4.93 -1.45
N ILE A 139 -3.73 -3.65 -1.07
CA ILE A 139 -4.45 -2.63 -1.82
C ILE A 139 -3.71 -1.29 -1.72
N SER A 140 -3.73 -0.53 -2.81
CA SER A 140 -3.19 0.82 -2.89
C SER A 140 -4.26 1.80 -3.37
N PHE A 141 -4.69 2.72 -2.50
CA PHE A 141 -5.55 3.84 -2.87
C PHE A 141 -4.68 4.99 -3.40
N LYS A 142 -4.49 5.04 -4.71
CA LYS A 142 -3.68 6.08 -5.40
C LYS A 142 -4.49 7.38 -5.55
N PRO A 143 -3.88 8.47 -6.09
CA PRO A 143 -4.57 9.75 -6.25
C PRO A 143 -5.93 9.64 -6.95
N GLY A 144 -6.88 10.45 -6.48
CA GLY A 144 -8.25 10.51 -6.97
C GLY A 144 -9.15 9.34 -6.52
N SER A 145 -8.73 8.57 -5.51
CA SER A 145 -9.53 7.48 -4.93
C SER A 145 -10.54 8.03 -3.91
N THR A 146 -11.83 7.99 -4.22
CA THR A 146 -12.90 8.44 -3.31
C THR A 146 -13.98 7.38 -3.05
N ASN A 147 -14.58 7.41 -1.87
CA ASN A 147 -15.70 6.54 -1.50
C ASN A 147 -15.36 5.04 -1.69
N MET A 148 -14.36 4.57 -0.96
CA MET A 148 -13.86 3.20 -1.06
C MET A 148 -14.34 2.37 0.14
N TYR A 149 -14.84 1.17 -0.13
CA TYR A 149 -15.20 0.22 0.91
C TYR A 149 -14.50 -1.13 0.68
N VAL A 150 -13.70 -1.55 1.63
CA VAL A 150 -13.01 -2.84 1.61
C VAL A 150 -13.44 -3.64 2.82
N ARG A 151 -13.86 -4.89 2.62
CA ARG A 151 -14.21 -5.75 3.73
C ARG A 151 -13.89 -7.22 3.50
N ASN A 152 -13.47 -7.92 4.57
CA ASN A 152 -13.15 -9.35 4.51
C ASN A 152 -12.07 -9.64 3.47
N LEU A 153 -10.90 -9.03 3.67
CA LEU A 153 -9.73 -9.16 2.80
C LEU A 153 -8.60 -9.85 3.57
N THR A 154 -8.09 -10.94 3.01
CA THR A 154 -6.89 -11.61 3.53
C THR A 154 -5.68 -11.28 2.66
N CYS A 155 -4.64 -10.75 3.30
CA CYS A 155 -3.40 -10.31 2.69
C CYS A 155 -2.24 -11.16 3.23
N VAL A 156 -1.46 -11.78 2.35
CA VAL A 156 -0.34 -12.64 2.70
C VAL A 156 0.93 -12.15 2.00
N ASN A 157 2.02 -11.97 2.73
CA ASN A 157 3.32 -11.48 2.25
C ASN A 157 3.28 -10.10 1.53
N THR A 158 2.22 -9.32 1.75
CA THR A 158 2.00 -8.02 1.12
C THR A 158 2.70 -6.87 1.87
N ALA A 159 2.74 -5.68 1.28
CA ALA A 159 3.17 -4.47 1.99
C ALA A 159 2.12 -3.91 2.98
N GLY A 160 0.84 -4.32 2.86
CA GLY A 160 -0.26 -3.89 3.72
C GLY A 160 -1.37 -3.18 2.96
N ILE A 161 -2.26 -2.50 3.69
CA ILE A 161 -3.32 -1.65 3.13
C ILE A 161 -2.77 -0.22 3.03
N ALA A 162 -2.57 0.29 1.81
CA ALA A 162 -1.91 1.57 1.57
C ALA A 162 -2.87 2.66 1.11
N ILE A 163 -2.70 3.88 1.65
CA ILE A 163 -3.06 5.11 0.96
C ILE A 163 -1.79 5.68 0.33
N GLY A 164 -1.82 5.85 -0.99
CA GLY A 164 -0.73 6.40 -1.77
C GLY A 164 0.13 5.38 -2.53
N SER A 165 1.34 5.73 -2.98
CA SER A 165 1.99 7.01 -2.74
C SER A 165 1.23 8.18 -3.36
N LEU A 166 1.20 9.30 -2.63
CA LEU A 166 0.65 10.58 -3.08
C LEU A 166 1.78 11.61 -3.17
N GLY A 167 1.59 12.64 -3.98
CA GLY A 167 2.52 13.76 -4.15
C GLY A 167 3.65 13.47 -5.13
N GLN A 168 3.46 12.49 -6.03
CA GLN A 168 4.51 12.10 -6.98
C GLN A 168 4.82 13.21 -8.00
N TYR A 169 3.83 14.00 -8.39
CA TYR A 169 3.98 14.98 -9.47
C TYR A 169 3.95 16.41 -8.92
N GLU A 170 5.03 17.16 -9.15
CA GLU A 170 5.11 18.57 -8.78
C GLU A 170 4.03 19.39 -9.49
N GLY A 171 3.34 20.25 -8.75
CA GLY A 171 2.23 21.06 -9.25
C GLY A 171 0.87 20.34 -9.29
N GLU A 172 0.85 19.03 -9.04
CA GLU A 172 -0.39 18.26 -8.94
C GLU A 172 -0.91 18.21 -7.49
N TYR A 173 -2.24 18.02 -7.40
CA TYR A 173 -2.95 17.88 -6.14
C TYR A 173 -3.62 16.51 -6.05
N ASP A 174 -3.16 15.69 -5.12
CA ASP A 174 -3.63 14.32 -4.94
C ASP A 174 -4.67 14.25 -3.81
N LEU A 175 -5.91 13.89 -4.17
CA LEU A 175 -7.00 13.68 -3.20
C LEU A 175 -7.25 12.19 -2.97
N VAL A 176 -7.36 11.78 -1.71
CA VAL A 176 -7.95 10.50 -1.29
C VAL A 176 -8.94 10.77 -0.16
N GLU A 177 -10.19 10.34 -0.31
CA GLU A 177 -11.24 10.70 0.66
C GLU A 177 -12.31 9.61 0.83
N ASN A 178 -12.86 9.49 2.04
CA ASN A 178 -13.94 8.55 2.39
C ASN A 178 -13.54 7.09 2.12
N ILE A 179 -12.52 6.63 2.85
CA ILE A 179 -12.00 5.27 2.74
C ILE A 179 -12.39 4.49 4.00
N THR A 180 -13.01 3.34 3.84
CA THR A 180 -13.20 2.38 4.93
C THR A 180 -12.64 1.03 4.51
N ALA A 181 -11.69 0.51 5.29
CA ALA A 181 -11.24 -0.88 5.19
C ALA A 181 -11.48 -1.55 6.55
N GLU A 182 -12.29 -2.61 6.56
CA GLU A 182 -12.60 -3.33 7.79
C GLU A 182 -12.57 -4.85 7.66
N ASP A 183 -12.36 -5.55 8.78
CA ASP A 183 -12.25 -7.01 8.81
C ASP A 183 -11.14 -7.51 7.87
N VAL A 184 -9.89 -7.10 8.15
CA VAL A 184 -8.70 -7.42 7.35
C VAL A 184 -7.78 -8.37 8.12
N THR A 185 -7.31 -9.42 7.46
CA THR A 185 -6.28 -10.31 8.00
C THR A 185 -4.97 -10.13 7.23
N LEU A 186 -3.87 -9.90 7.93
CA LEU A 186 -2.53 -9.74 7.36
C LEU A 186 -1.61 -10.81 7.93
N ILE A 187 -0.93 -11.57 7.06
CA ILE A 187 -0.03 -12.65 7.45
C ILE A 187 1.33 -12.44 6.77
N GLY A 188 2.37 -12.23 7.56
CA GLY A 188 3.73 -12.00 7.04
C GLY A 188 3.86 -10.69 6.24
N SER A 189 2.90 -9.78 6.37
CA SER A 189 2.91 -8.49 5.66
C SER A 189 3.89 -7.50 6.28
N ARG A 190 4.33 -6.50 5.53
CA ARG A 190 5.25 -5.46 6.02
C ARG A 190 4.58 -4.47 6.97
N ASN A 191 3.50 -3.84 6.54
CA ASN A 191 2.74 -2.90 7.36
C ASN A 191 1.31 -3.40 7.53
N GLY A 192 0.61 -2.89 8.55
CA GLY A 192 -0.82 -3.14 8.69
C GLY A 192 -1.62 -2.26 7.73
N ALA A 193 -1.99 -1.07 8.20
CA ALA A 193 -2.60 -0.03 7.38
C ALA A 193 -1.75 1.24 7.45
N TYR A 194 -1.37 1.77 6.29
CA TYR A 194 -0.39 2.83 6.22
C TYR A 194 -0.65 3.87 5.13
N ILE A 195 -0.10 5.06 5.35
CA ILE A 195 -0.21 6.22 4.46
C ILE A 195 1.21 6.62 4.05
N LYS A 196 1.42 6.79 2.74
CA LYS A 196 2.71 7.17 2.17
C LYS A 196 2.57 8.38 1.24
N THR A 197 3.33 9.45 1.50
CA THR A 197 3.46 10.58 0.57
C THR A 197 4.92 10.82 0.20
N TYR A 198 5.13 11.37 -0.99
CA TYR A 198 6.46 11.74 -1.45
C TYR A 198 7.05 12.90 -0.64
N MET A 199 8.37 12.94 -0.60
CA MET A 199 9.14 14.06 -0.06
C MET A 199 8.90 15.37 -0.83
N GLY A 200 9.25 16.51 -0.23
CA GLY A 200 9.01 17.86 -0.76
C GLY A 200 9.97 18.29 -1.86
N LYS A 201 10.52 17.35 -2.63
CA LYS A 201 11.44 17.59 -3.73
C LYS A 201 11.24 16.56 -4.81
N ALA A 202 11.07 17.02 -6.05
CA ALA A 202 11.09 16.16 -7.21
C ALA A 202 12.51 15.58 -7.39
N THR A 203 12.61 14.25 -7.37
CA THR A 203 13.86 13.53 -7.62
C THR A 203 13.68 12.59 -8.81
N TYR A 204 14.64 12.58 -9.73
CA TYR A 204 14.56 11.86 -11.01
C TYR A 204 13.33 12.22 -11.86
N TYR A 205 13.14 11.52 -12.98
CA TYR A 205 11.99 11.71 -13.85
C TYR A 205 10.94 10.60 -13.61
N PRO A 206 9.64 10.91 -13.60
CA PRO A 206 8.58 9.91 -13.55
C PRO A 206 8.68 8.90 -14.72
N PRO A 207 8.13 7.67 -14.60
CA PRO A 207 7.24 7.21 -13.53
C PRO A 207 7.96 6.61 -12.32
N GLN A 208 9.30 6.50 -12.34
CA GLN A 208 10.06 6.01 -11.19
C GLN A 208 10.36 7.16 -10.22
N GLY A 209 10.79 8.31 -10.74
CA GLY A 209 11.00 9.53 -9.95
C GLY A 209 9.72 10.28 -9.59
N GLY A 210 9.91 11.40 -8.91
CA GLY A 210 8.84 12.30 -8.50
C GLY A 210 9.10 12.97 -7.15
N GLY A 211 8.09 13.69 -6.68
CA GLY A 211 8.04 14.40 -5.42
C GLY A 211 7.57 15.85 -5.58
N ASN A 212 7.44 16.53 -4.46
CA ASN A 212 6.93 17.92 -4.37
C ASN A 212 5.48 18.13 -4.86
N GLY A 213 4.70 17.06 -5.06
CA GLY A 213 3.25 17.18 -5.21
C GLY A 213 2.57 17.48 -3.87
N THR A 214 1.34 17.96 -3.94
CA THR A 214 0.53 18.34 -2.77
C THR A 214 -0.73 17.50 -2.70
N GLY A 215 -1.55 17.63 -1.65
CA GLY A 215 -2.78 16.84 -1.61
C GLY A 215 -3.56 16.86 -0.30
N ALA A 216 -4.56 15.99 -0.22
CA ALA A 216 -5.26 15.71 1.03
C ALA A 216 -5.70 14.26 1.16
N VAL A 217 -5.69 13.79 2.41
CA VAL A 217 -6.26 12.50 2.82
C VAL A 217 -7.28 12.76 3.93
N ARG A 218 -8.55 12.42 3.69
CA ARG A 218 -9.63 12.75 4.64
C ARG A 218 -10.62 11.61 4.85
N ASN A 219 -11.18 11.53 6.05
CA ASN A 219 -12.26 10.59 6.39
C ASN A 219 -11.87 9.13 6.10
N VAL A 220 -10.87 8.63 6.82
CA VAL A 220 -10.33 7.29 6.64
C VAL A 220 -10.56 6.46 7.90
N LEU A 221 -11.08 5.25 7.72
CA LEU A 221 -11.30 4.28 8.78
C LEU A 221 -10.64 2.94 8.43
N PHE A 222 -9.64 2.56 9.21
CA PHE A 222 -9.10 1.20 9.27
C PHE A 222 -9.61 0.53 10.53
N LYS A 223 -10.34 -0.58 10.41
CA LYS A 223 -11.04 -1.20 11.53
C LYS A 223 -10.96 -2.72 11.54
N ASN A 224 -10.81 -3.34 12.70
CA ASN A 224 -10.81 -4.80 12.86
C ASN A 224 -9.72 -5.48 12.00
N PHE A 225 -8.46 -5.21 12.34
CA PHE A 225 -7.31 -5.83 11.69
C PHE A 225 -6.77 -6.95 12.57
N HIS A 226 -6.60 -8.14 12.00
CA HIS A 226 -5.87 -9.24 12.62
C HIS A 226 -4.53 -9.42 11.92
N ILE A 227 -3.44 -9.38 12.68
CA ILE A 227 -2.08 -9.29 12.16
C ILE A 227 -1.24 -10.43 12.71
N GLU A 228 -0.70 -11.25 11.82
CA GLU A 228 0.21 -12.32 12.14
C GLU A 228 1.58 -12.03 11.53
N ASN A 229 2.62 -11.98 12.37
CA ASN A 229 4.00 -11.93 11.93
C ASN A 229 4.34 -10.68 11.06
N ILE A 230 3.89 -9.48 11.47
CA ILE A 230 4.17 -8.25 10.72
C ILE A 230 5.65 -7.88 10.73
N THR A 231 6.21 -7.45 9.59
CA THR A 231 7.67 -7.23 9.44
C THR A 231 8.12 -5.77 9.52
N ALA A 232 7.21 -4.83 9.79
CA ALA A 232 7.49 -3.42 10.09
C ALA A 232 6.38 -2.84 11.00
N SER A 233 5.72 -1.74 10.62
CA SER A 233 4.79 -1.04 11.51
C SER A 233 3.32 -1.38 11.20
N PRO A 234 2.53 -1.87 12.19
CA PRO A 234 1.08 -2.08 12.05
C PRO A 234 0.32 -0.81 11.63
N VAL A 235 0.66 0.33 12.22
CA VAL A 235 0.06 1.64 11.94
C VAL A 235 1.18 2.58 11.52
N LEU A 236 1.06 3.18 10.33
CA LEU A 236 2.15 3.99 9.78
C LEU A 236 1.62 5.20 8.97
N LEU A 237 2.15 6.38 9.28
CA LEU A 237 2.15 7.54 8.40
C LEU A 237 3.62 7.87 8.11
N GLN A 238 3.98 7.88 6.82
CA GLN A 238 5.29 8.32 6.35
C GLN A 238 5.15 9.34 5.22
N GLN A 239 5.95 10.39 5.27
CA GLN A 239 5.98 11.46 4.27
C GLN A 239 7.35 11.62 3.62
N CYS A 240 7.99 10.49 3.36
CA CYS A 240 9.37 10.38 2.87
C CYS A 240 9.48 9.37 1.71
N SER A 241 8.43 9.16 0.93
CA SER A 241 8.55 8.30 -0.25
C SER A 241 9.40 8.97 -1.34
N HIS A 242 10.29 8.20 -1.94
CA HIS A 242 11.07 8.58 -3.11
C HIS A 242 11.52 7.32 -3.87
N TRP A 243 11.99 7.48 -5.10
CA TRP A 243 12.70 6.39 -5.76
C TRP A 243 14.04 6.20 -5.09
N ALA A 244 14.39 4.99 -4.68
CA ALA A 244 15.73 4.75 -4.15
C ALA A 244 16.75 4.65 -5.29
N GLY A 245 17.65 5.62 -5.28
CA GLY A 245 18.72 5.83 -6.25
C GLY A 245 19.82 6.70 -5.65
N TRP A 246 20.95 6.75 -6.35
CA TRP A 246 22.12 7.52 -5.91
C TRP A 246 21.87 9.03 -5.92
N GLY A 247 22.08 9.69 -4.78
CA GLY A 247 22.01 11.16 -4.67
C GLY A 247 20.62 11.70 -4.33
N VAL A 248 19.72 10.86 -3.83
CA VAL A 248 18.49 11.35 -3.19
C VAL A 248 18.86 12.03 -1.87
N PRO A 249 18.47 13.30 -1.65
CA PRO A 249 18.75 13.99 -0.39
C PRO A 249 17.89 13.44 0.73
N ALA A 250 18.30 13.69 1.98
CA ALA A 250 17.52 13.28 3.13
C ALA A 250 16.16 13.98 3.16
N CYS A 251 15.11 13.27 3.56
CA CYS A 251 13.77 13.86 3.71
C CYS A 251 13.72 14.98 4.74
N ALA A 252 14.63 15.01 5.72
CA ALA A 252 14.74 16.11 6.67
C ALA A 252 15.18 17.43 6.01
N GLU A 253 15.92 17.38 4.89
CA GLU A 253 16.30 18.57 4.11
C GLU A 253 15.13 19.05 3.22
N TYR A 254 14.32 18.12 2.74
CA TYR A 254 13.17 18.39 1.86
C TYR A 254 11.90 17.68 2.36
N PRO A 255 11.38 18.06 3.53
CA PRO A 255 10.17 17.44 4.07
C PRO A 255 8.99 17.69 3.15
N SER A 256 8.07 16.72 3.08
CA SER A 256 6.85 16.79 2.25
C SER A 256 6.06 18.08 2.52
N THR A 257 5.53 18.73 1.49
CA THR A 257 4.84 20.02 1.62
C THR A 257 3.40 19.94 1.12
N GLY A 258 2.53 20.80 1.64
CA GLY A 258 1.20 21.00 1.05
C GLY A 258 0.22 19.84 1.19
N PHE A 259 0.45 18.92 2.12
CA PHE A 259 -0.51 17.87 2.46
C PHE A 259 -1.39 18.25 3.65
N THR A 260 -2.68 17.91 3.55
CA THR A 260 -3.63 17.96 4.68
C THR A 260 -4.18 16.58 4.96
N PHE A 261 -3.99 16.10 6.18
CA PHE A 261 -4.57 14.87 6.70
C PHE A 261 -5.59 15.22 7.77
N ASP A 262 -6.82 14.72 7.62
CA ASP A 262 -7.88 15.00 8.57
C ASP A 262 -8.81 13.80 8.79
N ASN A 263 -9.16 13.54 10.04
CA ASN A 263 -10.10 12.48 10.43
C ASN A 263 -9.68 11.09 9.93
N ILE A 264 -8.57 10.59 10.47
CA ILE A 264 -7.98 9.29 10.10
C ILE A 264 -7.96 8.41 11.34
N THR A 265 -8.60 7.25 11.27
CA THR A 265 -8.81 6.36 12.42
C THR A 265 -8.28 4.95 12.15
N TRP A 266 -7.48 4.42 13.09
CA TRP A 266 -7.13 3.00 13.19
C TRP A 266 -7.74 2.40 14.45
N THR A 267 -8.61 1.40 14.34
CA THR A 267 -9.25 0.83 15.53
C THR A 267 -9.33 -0.68 15.50
N ASN A 268 -9.11 -1.30 16.66
CA ASN A 268 -9.17 -2.75 16.85
C ASN A 268 -8.16 -3.51 15.96
N PHE A 269 -6.87 -3.33 16.24
CA PHE A 269 -5.76 -4.06 15.64
C PHE A 269 -5.24 -5.08 16.66
N THR A 270 -5.20 -6.35 16.29
CA THR A 270 -4.80 -7.45 17.20
C THR A 270 -3.76 -8.35 16.55
N GLY A 271 -2.95 -9.03 17.37
CA GLY A 271 -2.00 -10.05 16.91
C GLY A 271 -0.55 -9.76 17.28
N TRP A 272 0.43 -10.11 16.44
CA TRP A 272 1.85 -10.06 16.82
C TRP A 272 2.80 -9.66 15.69
N MET A 273 3.95 -9.13 16.10
CA MET A 273 5.05 -8.72 15.22
C MET A 273 6.05 -9.86 14.99
N ASN A 274 6.76 -9.80 13.87
CA ASN A 274 7.89 -10.68 13.58
C ASN A 274 9.04 -10.43 14.56
N GLU A 275 9.81 -11.48 14.88
CA GLU A 275 10.92 -11.44 15.83
C GLU A 275 12.08 -10.52 15.47
N SER A 276 12.26 -10.24 14.18
CA SER A 276 13.32 -9.37 13.67
C SER A 276 12.96 -7.88 13.73
N VAL A 277 11.73 -7.53 14.13
CA VAL A 277 11.22 -6.16 14.16
C VAL A 277 11.27 -5.60 15.59
N GLY A 278 11.50 -4.29 15.68
CA GLY A 278 11.47 -3.56 16.94
C GLY A 278 10.08 -3.48 17.59
N GLN A 279 9.96 -2.60 18.57
CA GLN A 279 8.77 -2.47 19.42
C GLN A 279 7.68 -1.56 18.85
N ARG A 280 7.93 -0.93 17.70
CA ARG A 280 7.11 0.16 17.17
C ARG A 280 5.82 -0.35 16.55
N THR A 281 4.72 -0.16 17.26
CA THR A 281 3.37 -0.57 16.81
C THR A 281 2.62 0.56 16.09
N VAL A 282 2.94 1.80 16.44
CA VAL A 282 2.39 3.02 15.84
C VAL A 282 3.55 3.96 15.50
N SER A 283 3.61 4.40 14.25
CA SER A 283 4.62 5.32 13.73
C SER A 283 3.96 6.40 12.88
N LEU A 284 3.67 7.56 13.46
CA LEU A 284 3.01 8.66 12.74
C LEU A 284 3.96 9.84 12.55
N ALA A 285 4.70 9.85 11.45
CA ALA A 285 5.64 10.91 11.12
C ALA A 285 5.01 11.90 10.14
N CYS A 286 4.48 13.00 10.67
CA CYS A 286 3.96 14.09 9.87
C CYS A 286 5.03 15.15 9.60
N SER A 287 5.04 15.66 8.37
CA SER A 287 5.92 16.75 7.95
C SER A 287 5.57 18.05 8.70
N PRO A 288 6.58 18.87 9.08
CA PRO A 288 6.34 20.19 9.66
C PRO A 288 5.62 21.17 8.71
N TYR A 289 5.53 20.86 7.41
CA TYR A 289 4.80 21.66 6.41
C TYR A 289 3.50 21.00 5.94
N ALA A 290 3.06 19.94 6.62
CA ALA A 290 1.75 19.35 6.44
C ALA A 290 0.84 19.72 7.61
N THR A 291 -0.47 19.60 7.40
CA THR A 291 -1.46 19.68 8.48
C THR A 291 -1.92 18.27 8.80
N CYS A 292 -1.70 17.79 10.02
CA CYS A 292 -2.13 16.46 10.45
C CYS A 292 -3.06 16.56 11.66
N SER A 293 -4.38 16.60 11.43
CA SER A 293 -5.39 16.79 12.47
C SER A 293 -6.33 15.59 12.62
N ASN A 294 -6.92 15.47 13.81
CA ASN A 294 -8.00 14.49 14.11
C ASN A 294 -7.60 13.03 13.82
N PHE A 295 -6.36 12.67 14.12
CA PHE A 295 -5.89 11.29 14.07
C PHE A 295 -6.44 10.51 15.26
N LYS A 296 -6.90 9.29 15.09
CA LYS A 296 -7.40 8.46 16.20
C LYS A 296 -6.86 7.06 16.10
N TRP A 297 -6.46 6.49 17.23
CA TRP A 297 -6.26 5.05 17.33
C TRP A 297 -6.74 4.48 18.65
N SER A 298 -7.30 3.28 18.62
CA SER A 298 -7.81 2.61 19.82
C SER A 298 -7.79 1.10 19.66
N GLY A 299 -7.49 0.37 20.73
CA GLY A 299 -7.37 -1.09 20.69
C GLY A 299 -6.28 -1.54 19.71
N ILE A 300 -5.08 -0.95 19.81
CA ILE A 300 -3.89 -1.42 19.08
C ILE A 300 -3.17 -2.42 19.99
N ASP A 301 -3.71 -3.64 20.03
CA ASP A 301 -3.29 -4.76 20.86
C ASP A 301 -2.35 -5.69 20.06
N ILE A 302 -1.29 -5.10 19.51
CA ILE A 302 -0.24 -5.82 18.79
C ILE A 302 0.92 -6.12 19.73
N VAL A 303 1.31 -7.39 19.81
CA VAL A 303 2.38 -7.87 20.68
C VAL A 303 3.71 -7.86 19.92
N PRO A 304 4.69 -7.01 20.31
CA PRO A 304 6.04 -7.13 19.77
C PRO A 304 6.70 -8.42 20.23
N ALA A 305 7.59 -8.98 19.42
CA ALA A 305 8.32 -10.18 19.81
C ALA A 305 9.27 -9.96 20.99
N ASN A 306 9.79 -8.73 21.14
CA ASN A 306 10.71 -8.37 22.22
C ASN A 306 10.32 -7.02 22.84
N GLY A 307 10.06 -7.02 24.14
CA GLY A 307 9.77 -5.81 24.94
C GLY A 307 8.32 -5.33 24.85
N THR A 308 8.10 -4.03 25.03
CA THR A 308 6.76 -3.44 25.15
C THR A 308 6.45 -2.59 23.92
N ALA A 309 5.21 -2.64 23.43
CA ALA A 309 4.76 -1.85 22.30
C ALA A 309 5.03 -0.35 22.51
N THR A 310 5.67 0.29 21.53
CA THR A 310 5.91 1.73 21.49
C THR A 310 5.03 2.41 20.43
N LYS A 311 4.76 3.69 20.68
CA LYS A 311 3.97 4.58 19.81
C LYS A 311 4.75 5.87 19.64
N GLU A 312 5.12 6.18 18.41
CA GLU A 312 5.93 7.34 18.06
C GLU A 312 5.15 8.26 17.13
N CYS A 313 5.07 9.55 17.45
CA CYS A 313 4.31 10.53 16.69
C CYS A 313 5.08 11.85 16.60
N THR A 314 5.12 12.47 15.42
CA THR A 314 5.81 13.73 15.15
C THR A 314 4.90 14.64 14.33
N ASN A 315 4.67 15.87 14.79
CA ASN A 315 3.79 16.88 14.15
C ASN A 315 2.36 16.40 13.86
N VAL A 316 1.82 15.48 14.67
CA VAL A 316 0.43 15.02 14.57
C VAL A 316 -0.38 15.68 15.68
N GLU A 317 -1.61 16.09 15.40
CA GLU A 317 -2.51 16.71 16.35
C GLU A 317 -3.85 15.97 16.45
N GLY A 318 -4.58 16.23 17.53
CA GLY A 318 -5.95 15.72 17.71
C GLY A 318 -6.06 14.22 17.94
N TYR A 319 -5.03 13.62 18.55
CA TYR A 319 -4.99 12.20 18.87
C TYR A 319 -5.41 11.85 20.30
N ASN A 320 -5.92 10.63 20.47
CA ASN A 320 -6.68 10.18 21.65
C ASN A 320 -5.88 9.30 22.64
N ASP A 321 -4.56 9.23 22.52
CA ASP A 321 -3.69 8.36 23.34
C ASP A 321 -2.28 8.96 23.48
N VAL A 322 -1.41 8.39 24.32
CA VAL A 322 -0.04 8.89 24.53
C VAL A 322 0.88 8.45 23.38
N CYS A 323 1.52 9.40 22.70
CA CYS A 323 2.67 9.16 21.83
C CYS A 323 3.95 9.69 22.47
N GLN A 324 5.05 9.00 22.20
CA GLN A 324 6.38 9.57 22.38
C GLN A 324 6.71 10.45 21.17
N GLU A 325 7.37 11.58 21.38
CA GLU A 325 7.99 12.31 20.26
C GLU A 325 9.04 11.38 19.64
N ALA A 326 9.01 11.20 18.31
CA ALA A 326 10.08 10.47 17.64
C ALA A 326 11.38 11.28 17.79
N VAL A 327 12.43 10.63 18.29
CA VAL A 327 13.78 11.22 18.48
C VAL A 327 14.49 11.35 17.14
#